data_AF-A0A937ZBV1-F1
#
_entry.id   AF-A0A937ZBV1-F1
#
_cell.length_a   1.000
_cell.length_b   1.000
_cell.length_c   1.000
_cell.angle_alpha   90.00
_cell.angle_beta   90.00
_cell.angle_gamma   90.00
#
_symmetry.space_group_name_H-M   'P 1'
#
loop_
_entity.id
_entity.type
_entity.pdbx_description
1 polymer ?
#
loop_
_entity_poly.entity_id
_entity_poly.type
_entity_poly.pdbx_seq_one_letter_code
_entity_poly.pdbx_strand_id
1 'polypeptide(L)'
;MNFYPDERVALFIDGANLYGTAKALGFDIDYKRLLGFFRKRARLIRAIYYTALLEDAEYSPVKPLIDWLDYNGYRVVTKPAKEFTDSMGRRRVKGNMDIELAIDVMQLA
;
A
#
# COMPACT_ATOMS: atom_id res chain seq x y z
N MET A 1 -9.16 -11.90 15.94
CA MET A 1 -8.64 -10.70 16.64
C MET A 1 -9.80 -10.01 17.32
N ASN A 2 -9.66 -9.74 18.62
CA ASN A 2 -10.60 -8.90 19.36
C ASN A 2 -10.00 -7.50 19.41
N PHE A 3 -10.76 -6.50 18.98
CA PHE A 3 -10.41 -5.08 19.12
C PHE A 3 -11.35 -4.48 20.16
N TYR A 4 -10.83 -3.64 21.04
CA TYR A 4 -11.67 -2.84 21.91
C TYR A 4 -12.09 -1.56 21.18
N PRO A 5 -13.34 -1.08 21.34
CA PRO A 5 -13.81 0.11 20.63
C PRO A 5 -12.91 1.34 20.79
N ASP A 6 -12.24 1.49 21.93
CA ASP A 6 -11.39 2.63 22.25
C ASP A 6 -9.92 2.48 21.81
N GLU A 7 -9.52 1.29 21.33
CA GLU A 7 -8.15 1.07 20.85
C GLU A 7 -7.87 1.91 19.61
N ARG A 8 -6.69 2.54 19.60
CA ARG A 8 -6.20 3.29 18.46
C ARG A 8 -5.49 2.34 17.51
N VAL A 9 -5.97 2.25 16.27
CA VAL A 9 -5.39 1.38 15.24
C VAL A 9 -4.91 2.24 14.06
N ALA A 10 -3.75 1.92 13.51
CA ALA A 10 -3.30 2.46 12.23
C ALA A 10 -2.95 1.29 11.29
N LEU A 11 -3.25 1.46 10.00
CA LEU A 11 -2.95 0.47 8.96
C LEU A 11 -1.81 1.00 8.08
N PHE A 12 -0.79 0.18 7.89
CA PHE A 12 0.35 0.45 7.00
C PHE A 12 0.42 -0.70 6.00
N ILE A 13 0.10 -0.41 4.74
CA ILE A 13 -0.10 -1.41 3.70
C ILE A 13 1.01 -1.30 2.66
N ASP A 14 1.86 -2.30 2.57
CA ASP A 14 2.79 -2.46 1.45
C ASP A 14 2.03 -2.96 0.22
N GLY A 15 1.82 -2.07 -0.74
CA GLY A 15 1.02 -2.33 -1.92
C GLY A 15 1.62 -3.40 -2.84
N ALA A 16 2.94 -3.41 -3.02
CA ALA A 16 3.61 -4.35 -3.92
C ALA A 16 3.56 -5.78 -3.36
N ASN A 17 3.91 -5.93 -2.08
CA ASN A 17 3.89 -7.23 -1.42
C ASN A 17 2.46 -7.76 -1.24
N LEU A 18 1.51 -6.88 -0.88
CA LEU A 18 0.11 -7.28 -0.73
C LEU A 18 -0.51 -7.69 -2.07
N TYR A 19 -0.29 -6.92 -3.14
CA TYR A 19 -0.77 -7.26 -4.49
C TYR A 19 -0.15 -8.57 -4.99
N GLY A 20 1.16 -8.74 -4.85
CA GLY A 20 1.85 -9.95 -5.25
C GLY A 20 1.31 -11.19 -4.53
N THR A 21 1.05 -11.07 -3.23
CA THR A 21 0.49 -12.15 -2.41
C THR A 21 -0.95 -12.48 -2.80
N ALA A 22 -1.82 -11.49 -2.93
CA ALA A 22 -3.22 -11.70 -3.31
C ALA A 22 -3.34 -12.35 -4.70
N LYS A 23 -2.53 -11.89 -5.65
CA LYS A 23 -2.44 -12.49 -6.99
C LYS A 23 -1.97 -13.94 -6.95
N ALA A 24 -0.93 -14.25 -6.16
CA ALA A 24 -0.44 -15.62 -6.01
C ALA A 24 -1.48 -16.56 -5.38
N LEU A 25 -2.35 -16.03 -4.51
CA LEU A 25 -3.44 -16.76 -3.87
C LEU A 25 -4.74 -16.73 -4.68
N GLY A 26 -4.79 -16.02 -5.81
CA GLY A 26 -5.93 -16.00 -6.73
C GLY A 26 -7.15 -15.24 -6.22
N PHE A 27 -6.97 -14.20 -5.40
CA PHE A 27 -8.09 -13.36 -4.95
C PHE A 27 -7.78 -11.86 -5.04
N ASP A 28 -8.84 -11.06 -5.14
CA ASP A 28 -8.77 -9.61 -5.12
C ASP A 28 -9.10 -9.05 -3.73
N ILE A 29 -8.49 -7.91 -3.40
CA ILE A 29 -8.68 -7.25 -2.11
C ILE A 29 -9.78 -6.20 -2.23
N ASP A 30 -10.84 -6.37 -1.44
CA ASP A 30 -11.84 -5.33 -1.24
C ASP A 30 -11.35 -4.32 -0.18
N TYR A 31 -10.67 -3.27 -0.65
CA TYR A 31 -10.17 -2.20 0.21
C TYR A 31 -11.29 -1.40 0.90
N LYS A 32 -12.51 -1.35 0.33
CA LYS A 32 -13.64 -0.68 0.99
C LYS A 32 -14.06 -1.46 2.24
N ARG A 33 -14.18 -2.78 2.09
CA ARG A 33 -14.54 -3.68 3.19
C ARG A 33 -13.43 -3.76 4.23
N LEU A 34 -12.16 -3.76 3.82
CA LEU A 34 -11.02 -3.70 4.73
C LEU A 34 -11.07 -2.44 5.61
N LEU A 35 -11.24 -1.26 5.01
CA LEU A 35 -11.33 -0.01 5.75
C LEU A 35 -12.53 0.02 6.69
N GLY A 36 -13.68 -0.44 6.20
CA GLY A 36 -14.92 -0.53 6.97
C GLY A 36 -14.82 -1.50 8.15
N PHE A 37 -14.04 -2.57 8.03
CA PHE A 37 -13.82 -3.53 9.11
C PHE A 37 -13.14 -2.88 10.32
N PHE A 38 -12.04 -2.13 10.09
CA PHE A 38 -11.31 -1.48 11.18
C PHE A 38 -12.08 -0.29 11.77
N ARG A 39 -12.72 0.53 10.92
CA ARG A 39 -13.56 1.66 11.38
C ARG A 39 -14.70 1.23 12.30
N LYS A 40 -15.25 0.03 12.12
CA LYS A 40 -16.36 -0.49 12.93
C LYS A 40 -15.93 -1.08 14.28
N ARG A 41 -14.64 -1.40 14.46
CA ARG A 41 -14.16 -2.21 15.59
C ARG A 41 -13.17 -1.49 16.50
N ALA A 42 -12.60 -0.37 16.03
CA ALA A 42 -11.59 0.39 16.75
C ALA A 42 -11.59 1.86 16.30
N ARG A 43 -10.85 2.71 17.02
CA ARG A 43 -10.54 4.09 16.59
C ARG A 43 -9.44 4.05 15.53
N LEU A 44 -9.83 3.92 14.27
CA LEU A 44 -8.91 3.97 13.14
C LEU A 44 -8.31 5.39 13.01
N ILE A 45 -7.01 5.52 13.29
CA ILE A 45 -6.27 6.77 13.26
C ILE A 45 -5.80 7.11 11.85
N ARG A 46 -5.24 6.14 11.13
CA ARG A 46 -4.82 6.27 9.72
C ARG A 46 -4.91 4.92 9.00
N ALA A 47 -5.12 4.98 7.68
CA ALA A 47 -4.87 3.86 6.79
C ALA A 47 -3.99 4.37 5.65
N ILE A 48 -2.79 3.82 5.51
CA ILE A 48 -1.77 4.30 4.57
C ILE A 48 -1.40 3.17 3.61
N TYR A 49 -1.42 3.48 2.32
CA TYR A 49 -1.03 2.56 1.24
C TYR A 49 0.27 3.04 0.61
N TYR A 50 1.30 2.20 0.62
CA TYR A 50 2.63 2.50 0.10
C TYR A 50 2.85 1.79 -1.24
N THR A 51 3.22 2.54 -2.26
CA THR A 51 3.47 1.95 -3.59
C THR A 51 4.50 2.74 -4.39
N ALA A 52 5.15 2.08 -5.33
CA ALA A 52 6.08 2.71 -6.24
C ALA A 52 5.48 2.85 -7.64
N LEU A 53 5.73 3.99 -8.29
CA LEU A 53 5.25 4.30 -9.63
C LEU A 53 6.42 4.47 -10.59
N LEU A 54 6.33 3.89 -11.77
CA LEU A 54 7.24 4.21 -12.87
C LEU A 54 6.90 5.62 -13.39
N GLU A 55 7.85 6.55 -13.32
CA GLU A 55 7.65 7.94 -13.77
C GLU A 55 7.53 8.05 -15.30
N ASP A 56 8.29 7.26 -16.04
CA ASP A 56 8.38 7.35 -17.51
C ASP A 56 7.31 6.53 -18.26
N ALA A 57 6.40 5.88 -17.54
CA ALA A 57 5.32 5.12 -18.14
C ALA A 57 4.09 6.02 -18.34
N GLU A 58 3.74 6.27 -19.61
CA GLU A 58 2.54 7.00 -20.03
C GLU A 58 1.26 6.44 -19.36
N TYR A 59 1.25 5.12 -19.11
CA TYR A 59 0.22 4.41 -18.38
C TYR A 59 0.82 3.55 -17.26
N SER A 60 0.27 3.68 -16.05
CA SER A 60 0.58 2.78 -14.93
C SER A 60 -0.71 2.07 -14.48
N PRO A 61 -0.78 0.72 -14.54
CA PRO A 61 -1.99 -0.04 -14.21
C PRO A 61 -2.50 0.17 -12.78
N VAL A 62 -1.64 0.64 -11.88
CA VAL A 62 -1.98 0.86 -10.47
C VAL A 62 -2.57 2.26 -10.21
N LYS A 63 -2.46 3.21 -11.15
CA LYS A 63 -3.01 4.58 -10.99
C LYS A 63 -4.51 4.59 -10.64
N PRO A 64 -5.39 3.84 -11.34
CA PRO A 64 -6.82 3.82 -10.99
C PRO A 64 -7.09 3.31 -9.56
N LEU A 65 -6.30 2.35 -9.07
CA LEU A 65 -6.39 1.87 -7.70
C LEU A 65 -5.95 2.95 -6.70
N ILE A 66 -4.84 3.64 -6.99
CA ILE A 66 -4.33 4.73 -6.15
C ILE A 66 -5.37 5.85 -6.03
N ASP A 67 -5.92 6.30 -7.16
CA ASP A 67 -6.94 7.36 -7.18
C ASP A 67 -8.18 6.94 -6.38
N TRP A 68 -8.61 5.69 -6.55
CA TRP A 68 -9.74 5.15 -5.79
C TRP A 68 -9.43 5.09 -4.28
N LEU A 69 -8.23 4.65 -3.89
CA LEU A 69 -7.83 4.55 -2.48
C LEU A 69 -7.80 5.92 -1.81
N ASP A 70 -7.16 6.90 -2.45
CA ASP A 70 -7.04 8.28 -1.94
C ASP A 70 -8.43 8.91 -1.77
N TYR A 71 -9.29 8.75 -2.78
CA TYR A 71 -10.68 9.23 -2.73
C TYR A 71 -11.50 8.55 -1.62
N ASN A 72 -11.27 7.26 -1.34
CA ASN A 72 -12.08 6.48 -0.39
C ASN A 72 -11.50 6.45 1.05
N GLY A 73 -10.56 7.33 1.36
CA GLY A 73 -10.11 7.57 2.73
C GLY A 73 -8.92 6.75 3.19
N TYR A 74 -8.13 6.24 2.25
CA TYR A 74 -6.73 5.88 2.51
C TYR A 74 -5.85 7.10 2.22
N ARG A 75 -4.72 7.21 2.90
CA ARG A 75 -3.60 8.07 2.46
C ARG A 75 -2.72 7.23 1.55
N VAL A 76 -2.38 7.74 0.36
CA VAL A 76 -1.42 7.04 -0.51
C VAL A 76 -0.05 7.72 -0.44
N VAL A 77 0.99 6.92 -0.25
CA VAL A 77 2.39 7.35 -0.31
C VAL A 77 3.02 6.70 -1.54
N THR A 78 3.45 7.54 -2.48
CA THR A 78 4.09 7.11 -3.72
C THR A 78 5.57 7.43 -3.73
N LYS A 79 6.35 6.59 -4.42
CA LYS A 79 7.76 6.82 -4.71
C LYS A 79 8.08 6.46 -6.16
N PRO A 80 8.98 7.18 -6.83
CA PRO A 80 9.46 6.74 -8.14
C PRO A 80 10.15 5.37 -8.04
N ALA A 81 9.67 4.42 -8.83
CA ALA A 81 10.32 3.15 -9.05
C ALA A 81 11.50 3.34 -9.99
N LYS A 82 12.66 2.76 -9.67
CA LYS A 82 13.85 2.80 -10.53
C LYS A 82 13.92 1.54 -11.38
N GLU A 83 14.11 1.71 -12.67
CA GLU A 83 14.52 0.61 -13.53
C GLU A 83 16.01 0.35 -13.39
N PHE A 84 16.39 -0.92 -13.37
CA PHE A 84 17.78 -1.36 -13.40
C PHE A 84 17.91 -2.57 -14.31
N THR A 85 19.02 -2.64 -15.04
CA THR A 85 19.36 -3.80 -15.84
C THR A 85 20.24 -4.71 -15.00
N ASP A 86 19.84 -5.97 -14.81
CA ASP A 86 20.69 -6.93 -14.12
C ASP A 86 21.93 -7.31 -14.96
N SER A 87 22.89 -8.02 -14.35
CA SER A 87 24.11 -8.46 -15.02
C SER A 87 23.88 -9.41 -16.21
N MET A 88 22.65 -9.90 -16.39
CA MET A 88 22.23 -10.74 -17.51
C MET A 88 21.43 -9.95 -18.56
N GLY A 89 21.39 -8.62 -18.47
CA GLY A 89 20.70 -7.76 -19.43
C GLY A 89 19.18 -7.68 -19.25
N ARG A 90 18.61 -8.25 -18.18
CA ARG A 90 17.15 -8.21 -17.97
C ARG A 90 16.77 -6.91 -17.26
N ARG A 91 15.75 -6.22 -17.78
CA ARG A 91 15.13 -5.08 -17.08
C ARG A 91 14.42 -5.57 -15.82
N ARG A 92 14.70 -4.90 -14.72
CA ARG A 92 14.06 -5.10 -13.42
C ARG A 92 13.61 -3.74 -12.89
N VAL A 93 12.50 -3.74 -12.16
CA VAL A 93 11.97 -2.54 -11.51
C VAL A 93 12.16 -2.70 -10.01
N LYS A 94 12.80 -1.74 -9.33
CA LYS A 94 12.90 -1.68 -7.87
C LYS A 94 12.16 -0.45 -7.37
N GLY A 95 11.12 -0.68 -6.59
CA GLY A 95 10.36 0.35 -5.91
C GLY A 95 10.05 -0.09 -4.47
N ASN A 96 11.09 -0.19 -3.65
CA ASN A 96 10.95 -0.59 -2.26
C ASN A 96 10.46 0.60 -1.41
N MET A 97 9.44 0.35 -0.57
CA MET A 97 8.81 1.29 0.36
C MET A 97 9.11 1.00 1.84
N ASP A 98 9.94 -0.01 2.15
CA ASP A 98 10.22 -0.48 3.52
C ASP A 98 10.71 0.65 4.44
N ILE A 99 11.55 1.56 3.91
CA ILE A 99 12.09 2.68 4.69
C ILE A 99 11.00 3.68 5.02
N GLU A 100 10.23 4.11 4.02
CA GLU A 100 9.12 5.05 4.19
C GLU A 100 8.07 4.49 5.16
N LEU A 101 7.73 3.20 5.00
CA LEU A 101 6.81 2.51 5.88
C LEU A 101 7.35 2.47 7.32
N ALA A 102 8.61 2.07 7.52
CA ALA A 102 9.20 1.98 8.86
C ALA A 102 9.25 3.34 9.56
N ILE A 103 9.63 4.41 8.85
CA ILE A 103 9.67 5.77 9.39
C ILE A 103 8.27 6.21 9.83
N ASP A 104 7.27 6.05 8.96
CA ASP A 104 5.89 6.46 9.27
C ASP A 104 5.32 5.66 10.45
N VAL A 105 5.62 4.37 10.55
CA VAL A 105 5.24 3.54 11.72
C VAL A 105 5.86 4.09 13.00
N MET A 106 7.16 4.40 12.99
CA MET A 106 7.86 4.93 14.16
C MET A 106 7.37 6.32 14.58
N GLN A 107 6.93 7.16 13.65
CA GLN A 107 6.39 8.49 13.96
C GLN A 107 4.95 8.45 14.53
N LEU A 108 4.22 7.36 14.32
CA LEU A 108 2.87 7.16 14.83
C LEU A 108 2.83 6.44 16.20
N ALA A 109 3.92 5.77 16.55
CA ALA A 109 4.14 5.12 17.85
C ALA A 109 4.47 6.16 18.95
#